data_AF-A0A536Z587-F1
#
_entry.id   AF-A0A536Z587-F1
#
_cell.length_a   1.000
_cell.length_b   1.000
_cell.length_c   1.000
_cell.angle_alpha   90.00
_cell.angle_beta   90.00
_cell.angle_gamma   90.00
#
_symmetry.space_group_name_H-M   'P 1'
#
loop_
_entity.id
_entity.type
_entity.pdbx_description
1 polymer ?
#
loop_
_entity_poly.entity_id
_entity_poly.type
_entity_poly.pdbx_seq_one_letter_code
_entity_poly.pdbx_strand_id
1 'polypeptide(L)'
;KLTREFKLEAVRQTALSEKPKAQVARELGVRVGQLRTWRLEFEKEAVTGIAKPDRSAAQDLEQLRRENAKLKMEIEILKKAAIYFARESK
;
A
#
# COMPACT_ATOMS: atom_id res chain seq x y z
N LYS A 1 -1.87 0.99 -3.72
CA LYS A 1 -2.35 1.83 -2.58
C LYS A 1 -1.96 3.29 -2.85
N LEU A 2 -2.67 4.27 -2.27
CA LEU A 2 -2.40 5.69 -2.51
C LEU A 2 -1.27 6.18 -1.58
N THR A 3 -0.24 6.82 -2.17
CA THR A 3 0.95 7.31 -1.46
C THR A 3 0.62 8.51 -0.57
N ARG A 4 1.53 8.85 0.36
CA ARG A 4 1.35 10.01 1.25
C ARG A 4 1.31 11.33 0.47
N GLU A 5 2.17 11.45 -0.54
CA GLU A 5 2.29 12.61 -1.42
C GLU A 5 0.98 12.84 -2.18
N PHE A 6 0.40 11.76 -2.73
CA PHE A 6 -0.90 11.82 -3.39
C PHE A 6 -2.00 12.32 -2.44
N LYS A 7 -2.05 11.80 -1.21
CA LYS A 7 -3.05 12.20 -0.21
C LYS A 7 -2.91 13.68 0.18
N LEU A 8 -1.67 14.16 0.34
CA LEU A 8 -1.39 15.56 0.64
C LEU A 8 -1.85 16.48 -0.49
N GLU A 9 -1.50 16.13 -1.73
CA GLU A 9 -1.90 16.93 -2.88
C GLU A 9 -3.41 16.92 -3.08
N ALA A 10 -4.08 15.78 -2.88
CA ALA A 10 -5.53 15.68 -2.91
C ALA A 10 -6.21 16.58 -1.86
N VAL A 11 -5.67 16.63 -0.64
CA VAL A 11 -6.16 17.52 0.42
C VAL A 11 -5.91 18.99 0.08
N ARG A 12 -4.72 19.32 -0.45
CA ARG A 12 -4.37 20.66 -0.91
C ARG A 12 -5.30 21.15 -2.02
N GLN A 13 -5.50 20.33 -3.05
CA GLN A 13 -6.39 20.61 -4.16
C GLN A 13 -7.83 20.83 -3.69
N THR A 14 -8.29 20.04 -2.71
CA THR A 14 -9.62 20.21 -2.10
C THR A 14 -9.74 21.52 -1.32
N ALA A 15 -8.65 22.03 -0.74
CA ALA A 15 -8.64 23.28 0.03
C ALA A 15 -8.51 24.53 -0.86
N LEU A 16 -7.79 24.43 -1.99
CA LEU A 16 -7.53 25.55 -2.90
C LEU A 16 -8.57 25.67 -4.03
N SER A 17 -9.26 24.58 -4.37
CA SER A 17 -10.24 24.57 -5.45
C SER A 17 -11.56 25.19 -5.01
N GLU A 18 -12.17 25.99 -5.89
CA GLU A 18 -13.56 26.46 -5.73
C GLU A 18 -14.58 25.37 -6.06
N LYS A 19 -14.14 24.21 -6.58
CA LYS A 19 -15.02 23.09 -6.91
C LYS A 19 -15.57 22.44 -5.63
N PRO A 20 -16.82 21.93 -5.66
CA PRO A 20 -17.33 21.10 -4.58
C PRO A 20 -16.43 19.89 -4.33
N LYS A 21 -16.25 19.51 -3.06
CA LYS A 21 -15.42 18.35 -2.65
C LYS A 21 -15.83 17.05 -3.37
N ALA A 22 -17.11 16.91 -3.70
CA ALA A 22 -17.63 15.77 -4.46
C ALA A 22 -17.09 15.69 -5.88
N GLN A 23 -16.90 16.85 -6.52
CA GLN A 23 -16.33 16.93 -7.86
C GLN A 23 -14.83 16.64 -7.83
N VAL A 24 -14.08 17.24 -6.89
CA VAL A 24 -12.65 16.95 -6.71
C VAL A 24 -12.41 15.46 -6.44
N ALA A 25 -13.24 14.84 -5.59
CA ALA A 25 -13.15 13.41 -5.31
C ALA A 25 -13.41 12.55 -6.56
N ARG A 26 -14.38 12.93 -7.40
CA ARG A 26 -14.67 12.24 -8.66
C ARG A 26 -13.51 12.35 -9.64
N GLU A 27 -12.93 13.54 -9.79
CA GLU A 27 -11.76 13.79 -10.64
C GLU A 27 -10.55 12.97 -10.20
N LEU A 28 -10.35 12.82 -8.89
CA LEU A 28 -9.26 12.03 -8.29
C LEU A 28 -9.56 10.53 -8.18
N GLY A 29 -10.77 10.08 -8.53
CA GLY A 29 -11.19 8.67 -8.40
C GLY A 29 -11.27 8.17 -6.96
N VAL A 30 -11.53 9.04 -5.98
CA VAL A 30 -11.58 8.71 -4.55
C VAL A 30 -12.96 9.00 -3.96
N ARG A 31 -13.26 8.44 -2.78
CA ARG A 31 -14.50 8.76 -2.06
C ARG A 31 -14.38 10.12 -1.38
N VAL A 32 -15.45 10.91 -1.36
CA VAL A 32 -15.48 12.23 -0.71
C VAL A 32 -15.11 12.15 0.78
N GLY A 33 -15.60 11.12 1.48
CA GLY A 33 -15.27 10.90 2.89
C GLY A 33 -13.77 10.64 3.12
N GLN A 34 -13.07 10.12 2.11
CA GLN A 34 -11.64 9.82 2.18
C GLN A 34 -10.79 11.09 2.21
N LEU A 35 -11.17 12.12 1.44
CA LEU A 35 -10.56 13.44 1.49
C LEU A 35 -10.70 14.08 2.88
N ARG A 36 -11.88 13.95 3.51
CA ARG A 36 -12.10 14.42 4.89
C ARG A 36 -11.21 13.67 5.88
N THR A 37 -11.14 12.35 5.77
CA THR A 37 -10.29 11.53 6.65
C THR A 37 -8.83 11.94 6.56
N TRP A 38 -8.28 12.07 5.34
CA TRP A 38 -6.88 12.48 5.16
C TRP A 38 -6.61 13.88 5.71
N ARG A 39 -7.53 14.83 5.51
CA ARG A 39 -7.39 16.17 6.09
C ARG A 39 -7.27 16.12 7.61
N LEU A 40 -8.16 15.37 8.28
CA LEU A 40 -8.12 15.21 9.74
C LEU A 40 -6.88 14.46 10.21
N GLU A 41 -6.39 13.49 9.44
CA GLU A 41 -5.14 12.80 9.73
C GLU A 41 -3.97 13.78 9.69
N PHE A 42 -3.82 14.59 8.64
CA PHE A 42 -2.74 15.57 8.54
C PHE A 42 -2.85 16.72 9.54
N GLU A 43 -4.07 17.19 9.85
CA GLU A 43 -4.29 18.16 10.93
C GLU A 43 -3.83 17.59 12.28
N LYS A 44 -4.14 16.32 12.57
CA LYS A 44 -3.67 15.66 13.79
C LYS A 44 -2.15 15.49 13.79
N GLU A 45 -1.54 15.09 12.68
CA GLU A 45 -0.08 14.99 12.54
C GLU A 45 0.61 16.33 12.80
N ALA A 46 0.04 17.44 12.30
CA ALA A 46 0.58 18.78 12.52
C ALA A 46 0.53 19.20 14.00
N VAL A 47 -0.49 18.76 14.74
CA VAL A 47 -0.64 19.04 16.18
C VAL A 47 0.26 18.14 17.03
N THR A 48 0.36 16.85 16.71
CA THR A 48 1.11 15.89 17.54
C THR A 48 2.58 15.75 17.15
N GLY A 49 2.98 16.23 15.97
CA GLY A 49 4.32 16.00 15.38
C GLY A 49 4.61 14.55 15.00
N ILE A 50 3.61 13.66 15.15
CA ILE A 50 3.75 12.21 14.91
C ILE A 50 3.01 11.88 13.63
N ALA A 51 3.76 11.60 12.56
CA ALA A 51 3.21 11.07 11.33
C ALA A 51 2.66 9.65 11.55
N LYS A 52 1.48 9.33 11.00
CA LYS A 52 1.03 7.93 11.01
C LYS A 52 2.00 7.11 10.15
N PRO A 53 2.46 5.95 10.63
CA PRO A 53 3.21 5.03 9.79
C PRO A 53 2.35 4.67 8.59
N ASP A 54 2.94 4.72 7.39
CA ASP A 54 2.21 4.37 6.19
C ASP A 54 1.81 2.88 6.26
N ARG A 55 0.55 2.64 6.58
CA ARG A 55 -0.03 1.29 6.65
C ARG A 55 0.11 0.57 5.30
N SER A 56 0.32 1.32 4.21
CA SER A 56 0.58 0.76 2.89
C SER A 56 1.84 -0.11 2.90
N ALA A 57 2.95 0.44 3.38
CA ALA A 57 4.24 -0.23 3.45
C ALA A 57 4.23 -1.44 4.39
N ALA A 58 3.53 -1.35 5.52
CA ALA A 58 3.44 -2.46 6.47
C ALA A 58 2.71 -3.69 5.90
N GLN A 59 1.61 -3.45 5.19
CA GLN A 59 0.84 -4.49 4.51
C GLN A 59 1.60 -5.06 3.30
N ASP A 60 2.34 -4.23 2.57
CA ASP A 60 3.14 -4.69 1.43
C ASP A 60 4.30 -5.58 1.92
N LEU A 61 4.94 -5.25 3.05
CA LEU A 61 5.97 -6.10 3.67
C LEU A 61 5.44 -7.46 4.09
N GLU A 62 4.22 -7.53 4.64
CA GLU A 62 3.61 -8.80 5.02
C GLU A 62 3.32 -9.67 3.80
N GLN A 63 2.79 -9.07 2.73
CA GLN A 63 2.56 -9.77 1.47
C GLN A 63 3.86 -10.26 0.84
N LEU A 64 4.87 -9.40 0.74
CA LEU A 64 6.20 -9.79 0.24
C LEU A 64 6.81 -10.93 1.07
N ARG A 65 6.67 -10.91 2.40
CA ARG A 65 7.15 -12.01 3.26
C ARG A 65 6.44 -13.33 2.97
N ARG A 66 5.12 -13.30 2.75
CA ARG A 66 4.35 -14.50 2.38
C ARG A 66 4.77 -15.04 1.01
N GLU A 67 4.94 -14.17 0.02
CA GLU A 67 5.40 -14.56 -1.31
C GLU A 67 6.82 -15.13 -1.27
N ASN A 68 7.73 -14.52 -0.51
CA ASN A 68 9.10 -15.02 -0.36
C ASN A 68 9.13 -16.41 0.32
N ALA A 69 8.30 -16.62 1.35
CA ALA A 69 8.17 -17.93 2.01
C ALA A 69 7.65 -19.00 1.03
N LYS A 70 6.65 -18.68 0.21
CA LYS A 70 6.11 -19.57 -0.81
C LYS A 70 7.18 -19.95 -1.85
N LEU A 71 7.90 -18.96 -2.38
CA LEU A 71 8.96 -19.19 -3.37
C LEU A 71 10.09 -20.07 -2.83
N LYS A 72 10.50 -19.86 -1.57
CA LYS A 72 11.49 -20.72 -0.91
C LYS A 72 11.01 -22.16 -0.81
N MET A 73 9.74 -22.38 -0.47
CA MET A 73 9.16 -23.72 -0.41
C MET A 73 9.13 -24.38 -1.80
N GLU A 74 8.74 -23.64 -2.84
CA GLU A 74 8.73 -24.15 -4.22
C GLU A 74 10.14 -24.55 -4.69
N ILE A 75 11.15 -23.72 -4.41
CA ILE A 75 12.56 -24.04 -4.69
C ILE A 75 12.98 -25.34 -4.01
N GLU A 76 12.64 -25.52 -2.73
CA GLU A 76 13.01 -26.73 -1.98
C GLU A 76 12.31 -27.99 -2.51
N ILE A 77 11.05 -27.87 -2.94
CA ILE A 77 10.34 -28.97 -3.59
C ILE A 77 11.02 -29.34 -4.93
N LEU A 78 11.34 -28.35 -5.76
CA LEU A 78 12.01 -28.57 -7.04
C LEU A 78 13.39 -29.21 -6.87
N LYS A 79 14.17 -28.77 -5.87
CA LYS A 79 15.47 -29.39 -5.53
C LYS A 79 15.30 -30.86 -5.13
N LYS A 80 14.34 -31.16 -4.25
CA LYS A 80 14.06 -32.54 -3.83
C LYS A 80 13.63 -33.42 -5.01
N ALA A 81 12.78 -32.89 -5.88
CA ALA A 81 12.36 -33.58 -7.10
C ALA A 81 13.57 -33.86 -8.02
N ALA A 82 14.43 -32.86 -8.26
CA ALA A 82 15.63 -33.03 -9.07
C ALA A 82 16.58 -34.10 -8.50
N ILE A 83 16.78 -34.14 -7.17
CA ILE A 83 17.58 -35.17 -6.50
C ILE A 83 16.94 -36.55 -6.68
N TYR A 84 15.62 -36.68 -6.52
CA TYR A 84 14.91 -37.94 -6.71
C TYR A 84 15.05 -38.45 -8.15
N PHE A 85 14.76 -37.61 -9.14
CA PHE A 85 14.86 -37.98 -10.56
C PHE A 85 16.30 -38.32 -10.98
N ALA A 86 17.31 -37.60 -10.48
CA ALA A 86 18.71 -37.91 -10.76
C ALA A 86 19.15 -39.28 -10.18
N ARG A 87 18.49 -39.78 -9.13
CA ARG A 87 18.75 -41.10 -8.56
C ARG A 87 18.09 -42.23 -9.36
N GLU A 88 16.90 -42.00 -9.91
CA GLU A 88 16.16 -42.96 -10.74
C GLU A 88 16.73 -43.08 -12.17
N SER A 89 17.54 -42.11 -12.60
CA SER A 89 18.16 -42.09 -13.95
C SER A 89 19.50 -42.85 -14.03
N LYS A 90 19.89 -43.54 -12.95
CA LYS A 90 21.08 -44.40 -12.86
C LYS A 90 20.68 -45.86 -12.88
#